data_AF-A0A7X8HE06-F1
#
_entry.id   AF-A0A7X8HE06-F1
#
_cell.length_a   1.000
_cell.length_b   1.000
_cell.length_c   1.000
_cell.angle_alpha   90.00
_cell.angle_beta   90.00
_cell.angle_gamma   90.00
#
_symmetry.space_group_name_H-M   'P 1'
#
loop_
_entity.id
_entity.type
_entity.pdbx_description
1 polymer ?
#
loop_
_entity_poly.entity_id
_entity_poly.type
_entity_poly.pdbx_seq_one_letter_code
_entity_poly.pdbx_strand_id
1 'polypeptide(L)'
;GSDSAPHPRGRKESGRVPPGAYTAPVALSLAASAFERLDALGSLEDFLSRRGAAFYGLPPNPGRVRLIREPWTVPEEIDGVVPAGAGSTLDWKAERVYP
;
A
#
# COMPACT_ATOMS: atom_id res chain seq x y z
N GLY A 1 2.46 4.08 -8.36
CA GLY A 1 3.20 4.74 -7.27
C GLY A 1 2.23 5.05 -6.15
N SER A 2 2.62 4.90 -4.89
CA SER A 2 1.73 5.06 -3.73
C SER A 2 1.49 6.51 -3.31
N ASP A 3 2.37 7.42 -3.71
CA ASP A 3 2.41 8.81 -3.25
C ASP A 3 2.33 8.93 -1.72
N SER A 4 3.00 7.99 -1.03
CA SER A 4 2.99 7.94 0.42
C SER A 4 3.77 9.12 1.01
N ALA A 5 3.08 9.99 1.74
CA ALA A 5 3.61 11.20 2.34
C ALA A 5 3.29 11.22 3.85
N PRO A 6 4.13 10.57 4.69
CA PRO A 6 3.92 10.55 6.13
C PRO A 6 4.16 11.92 6.75
N HIS A 7 3.26 12.34 7.63
CA HIS A 7 3.40 13.53 8.45
C HIS A 7 3.03 13.21 9.90
N PRO A 8 3.78 13.71 10.90
CA PRO A 8 3.45 13.50 12.30
C PRO A 8 2.02 13.92 12.61
N ARG A 9 1.33 13.16 13.47
CA ARG A 9 -0.07 13.40 13.82
C ARG A 9 -0.35 14.85 14.23
N GLY A 10 0.48 15.41 15.10
CA GLY A 10 0.34 16.80 15.58
C GLY A 10 0.45 17.86 14.47
N ARG A 11 1.08 17.56 13.33
CA ARG A 11 1.07 18.46 12.15
C ARG A 11 -0.23 18.33 11.37
N LYS A 12 -0.80 17.12 11.25
CA LYS A 12 -2.04 16.85 10.52
C LYS A 12 -3.28 17.36 11.25
N GLU A 13 -3.24 17.42 12.57
CA GLU A 13 -4.33 17.91 13.43
C GLU A 13 -4.14 19.38 13.85
N SER A 14 -3.36 20.15 13.08
CA SER A 14 -3.07 21.57 13.35
C SER A 14 -3.87 22.52 12.45
N GLY A 15 -3.88 23.81 12.76
CA GLY A 15 -4.51 24.84 11.92
C GLY A 15 -3.88 25.03 10.53
N ARG A 16 -2.70 24.45 10.27
CA ARG A 16 -2.07 24.41 8.93
C ARG A 16 -1.64 22.99 8.60
N VAL A 17 -2.56 22.25 7.99
CA VAL A 17 -2.41 20.83 7.66
C VAL A 17 -1.53 20.65 6.41
N PRO A 18 -0.42 19.89 6.47
CA PRO A 18 0.32 19.55 5.27
C PRO A 18 -0.48 18.54 4.40
N PRO A 19 -0.51 18.74 3.07
CA PRO A 19 -1.12 17.79 2.15
C PRO A 19 -0.33 16.49 2.12
N GLY A 20 -1.02 15.35 2.03
CA GLY A 20 -0.39 14.03 1.97
C GLY A 20 -1.15 12.96 2.74
N ALA A 21 -0.99 11.70 2.32
CA ALA A 21 -1.55 10.52 2.99
C ALA A 21 -0.45 9.48 3.20
N TYR A 22 -0.43 8.84 4.37
CA TYR A 22 0.52 7.77 4.65
C TYR A 22 -0.02 6.43 4.14
N THR A 23 0.21 6.15 2.86
CA THR A 23 -0.38 5.00 2.15
C THR A 23 0.55 3.79 2.09
N ALA A 24 1.86 3.96 2.32
CA ALA A 24 2.84 2.87 2.20
C ALA A 24 2.46 1.58 2.96
N PRO A 25 1.92 1.61 4.20
CA PRO A 25 1.58 0.39 4.94
C PRO A 25 0.45 -0.42 4.32
N VAL A 26 -0.43 0.22 3.53
CA VAL A 26 -1.67 -0.38 3.02
C VAL A 26 -1.73 -0.45 1.50
N ALA A 27 -0.75 0.13 0.79
CA ALA A 27 -0.78 0.32 -0.66
C ALA A 27 -1.02 -0.98 -1.44
N LEU A 28 -0.34 -2.06 -1.06
CA LEU A 28 -0.46 -3.35 -1.73
C LEU A 28 -1.82 -4.02 -1.46
N SER A 29 -2.30 -3.93 -0.22
CA SER A 29 -3.62 -4.41 0.19
C SER A 29 -4.74 -3.71 -0.57
N LEU A 30 -4.69 -2.37 -0.63
CA LEU A 30 -5.68 -1.56 -1.36
C LEU A 30 -5.66 -1.85 -2.85
N ALA A 31 -4.47 -2.02 -3.46
CA ALA A 31 -4.36 -2.39 -4.86
C ALA A 31 -4.99 -3.76 -5.14
N ALA A 32 -4.74 -4.76 -4.28
CA ALA A 32 -5.36 -6.07 -4.40
C ALA A 32 -6.89 -5.99 -4.33
N SER A 33 -7.46 -5.32 -3.33
CA SER A 33 -8.91 -5.11 -3.21
C SER A 33 -9.49 -4.37 -4.43
N ALA A 34 -8.80 -3.36 -4.95
CA ALA A 34 -9.27 -2.61 -6.12
C ALA A 34 -9.31 -3.49 -7.38
N PHE A 35 -8.27 -4.28 -7.62
CA PHE A 35 -8.20 -5.18 -8.77
C PHE A 35 -9.18 -6.36 -8.63
N GLU A 36 -9.40 -6.88 -7.43
CA GLU A 36 -10.43 -7.91 -7.18
C GLU A 36 -11.83 -7.39 -7.50
N ARG A 37 -12.19 -6.17 -7.07
CA ARG A 37 -13.50 -5.56 -7.35
C ARG A 37 -13.77 -5.35 -8.85
N LEU A 38 -12.72 -5.30 -9.66
CA LEU A 38 -12.78 -5.11 -11.10
C LEU A 38 -12.59 -6.43 -11.88
N ASP A 39 -12.58 -7.58 -11.19
CA ASP A 39 -12.28 -8.90 -11.76
C ASP A 39 -10.96 -8.92 -12.57
N ALA A 40 -9.96 -8.18 -12.08
CA ALA A 40 -8.74 -7.87 -12.81
C ALA A 40 -7.46 -8.36 -12.10
N LEU A 41 -7.57 -9.24 -11.10
CA LEU A 41 -6.41 -9.73 -10.32
C LEU A 41 -5.27 -10.27 -11.20
N GLY A 42 -5.58 -10.88 -12.35
CA GLY A 42 -4.58 -11.33 -13.32
C GLY A 42 -3.66 -10.23 -13.88
N SER A 43 -4.08 -8.96 -13.81
CA SER A 43 -3.29 -7.79 -14.23
C SER A 43 -2.55 -7.09 -13.08
N LEU A 44 -2.71 -7.56 -11.84
CA LEU A 44 -2.18 -6.88 -10.65
C LEU A 44 -0.65 -6.90 -10.62
N GLU A 45 -0.01 -8.01 -10.98
CA GLU A 45 1.46 -8.13 -10.99
C GLU A 45 2.09 -7.17 -12.00
N ASP A 46 1.48 -7.07 -13.18
CA ASP A 46 1.89 -6.13 -14.22
C ASP A 46 1.86 -4.68 -13.71
N PHE A 47 0.76 -4.31 -13.03
CA PHE A 47 0.59 -2.98 -12.44
C PHE A 47 1.57 -2.69 -11.32
N LEU A 48 1.78 -3.63 -10.40
CA LEU A 48 2.60 -3.43 -9.21
C LEU A 48 4.11 -3.52 -9.45
N SER A 49 4.55 -4.28 -10.46
CA SER A 49 5.98 -4.63 -10.57
C SER A 49 6.57 -4.53 -11.98
N ARG A 50 5.86 -4.99 -13.03
CA ARG A 50 6.48 -5.17 -14.35
C ARG A 50 6.45 -3.91 -15.21
N ARG A 51 5.30 -3.23 -15.28
CA ARG A 51 5.14 -2.03 -16.14
C ARG A 51 6.04 -0.88 -15.69
N GLY A 52 6.19 -0.69 -14.37
CA GLY A 52 7.12 0.29 -13.81
C GLY A 52 8.56 -0.03 -14.16
N ALA A 53 9.02 -1.26 -13.92
CA ALA A 53 10.38 -1.68 -14.27
C ALA A 53 10.69 -1.48 -15.75
N ALA A 54 9.78 -1.90 -16.64
CA ALA A 54 9.91 -1.69 -18.09
C ALA A 54 9.98 -0.20 -18.47
N PHE A 55 9.10 0.63 -17.91
CA PHE A 55 9.09 2.08 -18.18
C PHE A 55 10.39 2.77 -17.76
N TYR A 56 10.97 2.38 -16.63
CA TYR A 56 12.23 2.95 -16.13
C TYR A 56 13.49 2.24 -16.65
N GLY A 57 13.37 1.23 -17.51
CA GLY A 57 14.51 0.47 -18.04
C GLY A 57 15.25 -0.38 -16.99
N LEU A 58 14.55 -0.81 -15.93
CA LEU A 58 15.09 -1.61 -14.84
C LEU A 58 14.79 -3.11 -15.04
N PRO A 59 15.65 -4.01 -14.53
CA PRO A 59 15.36 -5.44 -14.53
C PRO A 59 14.17 -5.75 -13.60
N PRO A 60 13.46 -6.88 -13.81
CA PRO A 60 12.44 -7.35 -12.87
C PRO A 60 12.98 -7.54 -11.45
N ASN A 61 12.16 -7.28 -10.46
CA ASN A 61 12.52 -7.49 -9.06
C ASN A 61 12.83 -8.98 -8.80
N PRO A 62 13.95 -9.34 -8.17
CA PRO A 62 14.28 -10.73 -7.86
C PRO A 62 13.49 -11.27 -6.66
N GLY A 63 12.99 -10.39 -5.80
CA GLY A 63 12.20 -10.74 -4.62
C GLY A 63 10.73 -10.95 -4.93
N ARG A 64 10.01 -11.57 -3.99
CA ARG A 64 8.56 -11.78 -4.09
C ARG A 64 7.84 -11.20 -2.88
N VAL A 65 6.63 -10.75 -3.11
CA VAL A 65 5.64 -10.42 -2.09
C VAL A 65 4.46 -11.35 -2.29
N ARG A 66 3.86 -11.80 -1.20
CA ARG A 66 2.64 -12.60 -1.19
C ARG A 66 1.48 -11.72 -0.77
N LEU A 67 0.39 -11.77 -1.54
CA LEU A 67 -0.89 -11.17 -1.18
C LEU A 67 -1.81 -12.29 -0.73
N ILE A 68 -2.28 -12.21 0.50
CA ILE A 68 -3.13 -13.23 1.13
C ILE A 68 -4.51 -12.61 1.34
N ARG A 69 -5.55 -13.34 0.94
CA ARG A 69 -6.94 -12.96 1.20
C ARG A 69 -7.30 -13.28 2.65
N GLU A 70 -6.73 -12.49 3.55
CA GLU A 70 -6.88 -12.57 5.01
C GLU A 70 -7.25 -11.18 5.52
N PRO A 71 -8.48 -11.00 6.06
CA PRO A 71 -8.88 -9.75 6.64
C PRO A 71 -7.96 -9.34 7.80
N TRP A 72 -7.56 -8.08 7.82
CA TRP A 72 -6.76 -7.51 8.90
C TRP A 72 -7.13 -6.06 9.16
N THR A 73 -6.96 -5.62 10.40
CA THR A 73 -7.25 -4.24 10.81
C THR A 73 -6.01 -3.39 10.70
N VAL A 74 -6.12 -2.25 10.00
CA VAL A 74 -5.05 -1.27 9.87
C VAL A 74 -4.80 -0.64 11.25
N PRO A 75 -3.56 -0.63 11.77
CA PRO A 75 -3.24 0.03 13.02
C PRO A 75 -3.68 1.50 13.02
N GLU A 76 -4.13 1.98 14.18
CA GLU A 76 -4.48 3.40 14.37
C GLU A 76 -3.28 4.33 14.13
N GLU A 77 -2.09 3.83 14.44
CA GLU A 77 -0.85 4.58 14.34
C GLU A 77 0.33 3.64 14.08
N ILE A 78 1.28 4.09 13.27
CA ILE A 78 2.54 3.40 13.00
C ILE A 78 3.64 4.46 13.11
N ASP A 79 4.59 4.23 14.03
CA ASP A 79 5.75 5.11 14.27
C ASP A 79 5.41 6.62 14.40
N GLY A 80 4.32 6.96 15.10
CA GLY A 80 3.91 8.37 15.27
C GLY A 80 3.05 8.96 14.16
N VAL A 81 2.68 8.15 13.16
CA VAL A 81 1.97 8.58 11.95
C VAL A 81 0.70 7.76 11.75
N VAL A 82 -0.40 8.45 11.43
CA VAL A 82 -1.70 7.83 11.15
C VAL A 82 -1.70 7.32 9.70
N PRO A 83 -1.77 6.00 9.45
CA PRO A 83 -1.84 5.44 8.11
C PRO A 83 -3.20 5.72 7.45
N ALA A 84 -3.24 5.67 6.12
CA ALA A 84 -4.50 5.71 5.39
C ALA A 84 -5.37 4.51 5.78
N GLY A 85 -6.63 4.78 6.16
CA GLY A 85 -7.56 3.74 6.60
C GLY A 85 -7.29 3.21 8.01
N ALA A 86 -6.58 3.94 8.88
CA ALA A 86 -6.45 3.64 10.31
C ALA A 86 -7.79 3.17 10.93
N GLY A 87 -7.75 2.06 11.68
CA GLY A 87 -8.91 1.45 12.33
C GLY A 87 -9.85 0.67 11.41
N SER A 88 -9.70 0.80 10.08
CA SER A 88 -10.51 0.05 9.12
C SER A 88 -9.98 -1.37 8.90
N THR A 89 -10.84 -2.27 8.43
CA THR A 89 -10.47 -3.63 8.04
C THR A 89 -10.28 -3.71 6.52
N LEU A 90 -9.16 -4.30 6.08
CA LEU A 90 -8.85 -4.59 4.68
C LEU A 90 -8.88 -6.09 4.42
N ASP A 91 -9.37 -6.51 3.26
CA ASP A 91 -9.60 -7.92 2.91
C ASP A 91 -8.31 -8.68 2.51
N TRP A 92 -7.28 -7.93 2.13
CA TRP A 92 -6.01 -8.47 1.64
C TRP A 92 -4.85 -8.01 2.50
N LYS A 93 -3.95 -8.93 2.85
CA LYS A 93 -2.73 -8.69 3.62
C LYS A 93 -1.51 -8.94 2.74
N ALA A 94 -0.56 -8.03 2.77
CA ALA A 94 0.71 -8.17 2.06
C ALA A 94 1.80 -8.69 2.99
N GLU A 95 2.54 -9.70 2.57
CA GLU A 95 3.64 -10.28 3.32
C GLU A 95 4.88 -10.40 2.44
N ARG A 96 6.04 -10.04 2.99
CA ARG A 96 7.30 -10.24 2.29
C ARG A 96 7.66 -11.73 2.33
N VAL A 97 8.01 -12.29 1.19
CA VAL A 97 8.54 -13.66 1.13
C VAL A 97 10.05 -13.54 1.33
N TYR A 98 10.54 -14.04 2.46
CA TYR A 98 11.97 -14.24 2.68
C TYR A 98 12.37 -15.59 2.09
N PRO A 99 13.58 -15.71 1.50
CA PRO A 99 14.16 -16.99 1.14
C PRO A 99 14.42 -17.87 2.37
#